data_AF-A0A8H4P281-F1
#
_entry.id   AF-A0A8H4P281-F1
#
_cell.length_a   1.000
_cell.length_b   1.000
_cell.length_c   1.000
_cell.angle_alpha   90.00
_cell.angle_beta   90.00
_cell.angle_gamma   90.00
#
_symmetry.space_group_name_H-M   'P 1'
#
loop_
_entity.id
_entity.type
_entity.pdbx_description
1 polymer ?
#
loop_
_entity_poly.entity_id
_entity_poly.type
_entity_poly.pdbx_seq_one_letter_code
_entity_poly.pdbx_strand_id
1 'polypeptide(L)'
;MKFSASLLSLLPAVFALPTGEDASVSRRQSANTVTDNLLFSVSLPTFTARRNARDPPTLDWSSDGCTSSPDNPFGFPFVPACNRHDFGYQNYRIQKRFTVSAKAKIDSNFKNDLYFQCNGVSASGVCRGLADVYYAAVRAFGGDDATPGKRDDDLVKEYENKLAIYHKLVEEAQEKGELPRLD
;
A
#
# COMPACT_ATOMS: atom_id res chain seq x y z
N MET A 1 18.56 86.81 37.15
CA MET A 1 17.60 86.33 36.15
C MET A 1 17.78 84.83 36.01
N LYS A 2 16.70 84.06 36.22
CA LYS A 2 16.67 82.59 36.15
C LYS A 2 16.53 82.19 34.68
N PHE A 3 17.41 81.34 34.15
CA PHE A 3 17.17 80.66 32.88
C PHE A 3 17.34 79.16 33.08
N SER A 4 16.21 78.47 32.97
CA SER A 4 16.07 77.02 33.07
C SER A 4 16.69 76.32 31.86
N ALA A 5 17.26 75.15 32.15
CA ALA A 5 17.74 74.18 31.16
C ALA A 5 16.59 73.49 30.43
N SER A 6 16.82 73.11 29.18
CA SER A 6 16.13 72.01 28.49
C SER A 6 17.10 71.38 27.48
N LEU A 7 17.68 70.23 27.83
CA LEU A 7 18.34 69.35 26.85
C LEU A 7 17.24 68.46 26.22
N LEU A 8 17.04 68.59 24.91
CA LEU A 8 16.20 67.67 24.12
C LEU A 8 17.08 66.51 23.63
N SER A 9 16.93 65.34 24.23
CA SER A 9 17.53 64.09 23.73
C SER A 9 16.65 63.48 22.64
N LEU A 10 17.12 63.47 21.39
CA LEU A 10 16.50 62.69 20.30
C LEU A 10 17.05 61.25 20.32
N LEU A 11 16.17 60.28 20.54
CA LEU A 11 16.43 58.85 20.34
C LEU A 11 16.14 58.47 18.87
N PRO A 12 17.03 57.75 18.18
CA PRO A 12 16.71 57.16 16.88
C PRO A 12 15.84 55.90 17.10
N ALA A 13 14.62 55.91 16.56
CA ALA A 13 13.79 54.71 16.50
C ALA A 13 14.34 53.77 15.41
N VAL A 14 15.02 52.71 15.83
CA VAL A 14 15.43 51.60 14.95
C VAL A 14 14.19 50.75 14.70
N PHE A 15 13.66 50.77 13.47
CA PHE A 15 12.66 49.80 13.04
C PHE A 15 13.36 48.44 12.83
N ALA A 16 13.24 47.55 13.81
CA ALA A 16 13.53 46.14 13.60
C ALA A 16 12.42 45.53 12.74
N LEU A 17 12.71 45.23 11.48
CA LEU A 17 11.88 44.35 10.66
C LEU A 17 11.87 42.96 11.32
N PRO A 18 10.71 42.30 11.49
CA PRO A 18 10.72 40.89 11.80
C PRO A 18 11.30 40.18 10.57
N THR A 19 12.52 39.68 10.68
CA THR A 19 12.97 38.58 9.84
C THR A 19 12.10 37.40 10.25
N GLY A 20 10.93 37.30 9.62
CA GLY A 20 10.04 36.16 9.74
C GLY A 20 10.90 34.93 9.49
N GLU A 21 11.06 34.16 10.56
CA GLU A 21 11.82 32.93 10.61
C GLU A 21 11.49 32.12 9.36
N ASP A 22 12.54 31.68 8.67
CA ASP A 22 12.43 30.70 7.60
C ASP A 22 11.44 29.62 8.05
N ALA A 23 10.34 29.50 7.30
CA ALA A 23 9.34 28.47 7.47
C ALA A 23 9.94 27.11 7.08
N SER A 24 10.98 26.67 7.77
CA SER A 24 11.51 25.32 7.74
C SER A 24 10.68 24.39 8.65
N VAL A 25 9.38 24.64 8.76
CA VAL A 25 8.44 23.59 9.12
C VAL A 25 8.36 22.68 7.90
N SER A 26 9.32 21.77 7.79
CA SER A 26 9.15 20.55 6.99
C SER A 26 7.76 20.03 7.34
N ARG A 27 6.82 20.14 6.38
CA ARG A 27 5.43 19.77 6.59
C ARG A 27 5.45 18.29 6.94
N ARG A 28 5.38 17.97 8.24
CA ARG A 28 5.27 16.61 8.74
C ARG A 28 4.07 16.02 8.00
N GLN A 29 4.33 15.19 7.00
CA GLN A 29 3.27 14.60 6.20
C GLN A 29 2.35 13.83 7.17
N SER A 30 1.05 13.99 7.01
CA SER A 30 0.11 13.23 7.86
C SER A 30 0.35 11.74 7.66
N ALA A 31 0.13 10.92 8.71
CA ALA A 31 0.27 9.46 8.61
C ALA A 31 -0.52 8.90 7.42
N ASN A 32 -1.73 9.43 7.17
CA ASN A 32 -2.56 9.06 6.02
C ASN A 32 -1.86 9.35 4.68
N THR A 33 -1.23 10.52 4.54
CA THR A 33 -0.48 10.90 3.32
C THR A 33 0.70 9.96 3.08
N VAL A 34 1.43 9.60 4.14
CA VAL A 34 2.56 8.68 4.02
C VAL A 34 2.09 7.27 3.67
N THR A 35 1.02 6.78 4.31
CA THR A 35 0.38 5.49 3.95
C THR A 35 -0.04 5.47 2.49
N ASP A 36 -0.71 6.51 2.00
CA ASP A 36 -1.19 6.58 0.62
C ASP A 36 -0.04 6.65 -0.39
N ASN A 37 1.03 7.39 -0.06
CA ASN A 37 2.24 7.44 -0.89
C ASN A 37 2.90 6.06 -1.01
N LEU A 38 3.07 5.37 0.13
CA LEU A 38 3.68 4.04 0.20
C LEU A 38 2.86 2.96 -0.51
N LEU A 39 1.53 3.10 -0.53
CA LEU A 39 0.66 2.18 -1.26
C LEU A 39 0.64 2.46 -2.75
N PHE A 40 0.41 3.70 -3.16
CA PHE A 40 -0.07 3.99 -4.52
C PHE A 40 0.90 4.82 -5.37
N SER A 41 1.98 5.35 -4.79
CA SER A 41 2.88 6.27 -5.52
C SER A 41 4.31 5.76 -5.63
N VAL A 42 4.71 4.78 -4.80
CA VAL A 42 6.03 4.17 -4.88
C VAL A 42 5.96 2.79 -5.54
N SER A 43 7.07 2.38 -6.15
CA SER A 43 7.22 1.03 -6.68
C SER A 43 7.24 0.00 -5.57
N LEU A 44 6.90 -1.25 -5.89
CA LEU A 44 6.95 -2.35 -4.93
C LEU A 44 8.34 -2.55 -4.30
N PRO A 45 9.46 -2.50 -5.05
CA PRO A 45 10.79 -2.55 -4.45
C PRO A 45 11.07 -1.43 -3.44
N THR A 46 10.65 -0.20 -3.76
CA THR A 46 10.78 0.92 -2.82
C THR A 46 9.95 0.65 -1.57
N PHE A 47 8.69 0.23 -1.70
CA PHE A 47 7.86 -0.16 -0.55
C PHE A 47 8.53 -1.25 0.30
N THR A 48 9.06 -2.31 -0.33
CA THR A 48 9.76 -3.40 0.37
C THR A 48 10.96 -2.88 1.17
N ALA A 49 11.77 -1.98 0.60
CA ALA A 49 12.87 -1.36 1.32
C ALA A 49 12.39 -0.56 2.55
N ARG A 50 11.30 0.22 2.40
CA ARG A 50 10.69 0.99 3.50
C ARG A 50 10.14 0.08 4.61
N ARG A 51 9.48 -1.02 4.23
CA ARG A 51 8.99 -2.04 5.16
C ARG A 51 10.12 -2.70 5.94
N ASN A 52 11.19 -3.11 5.26
CA ASN A 52 12.33 -3.76 5.91
C ASN A 52 13.02 -2.82 6.91
N ALA A 53 13.03 -1.51 6.61
CA ALA A 53 13.52 -0.47 7.52
C ALA A 53 12.50 -0.05 8.60
N ARG A 54 11.24 -0.50 8.50
CA ARG A 54 10.09 -0.03 9.32
C ARG A 54 10.00 1.50 9.37
N ASP A 55 10.13 2.15 8.21
CA ASP A 55 10.24 3.61 8.12
C ASP A 55 9.05 4.23 7.33
N PRO A 56 8.21 5.08 7.96
CA PRO A 56 8.35 5.57 9.33
C PRO A 56 7.89 4.54 10.38
N PRO A 57 8.48 4.56 11.59
CA PRO A 57 8.13 3.62 12.67
C PRO A 57 6.74 3.89 13.26
N THR A 58 6.11 5.00 12.88
CA THR A 58 4.77 5.39 13.35
C THR A 58 3.62 4.69 12.61
N LEU A 59 3.92 3.98 11.52
CA LEU A 59 2.93 3.19 10.79
C LEU A 59 3.00 1.72 11.21
N ASP A 60 1.89 1.01 11.03
CA ASP A 60 1.86 -0.41 11.30
C ASP A 60 2.51 -1.18 10.14
N TRP A 61 3.53 -1.96 10.46
CA TRP A 61 4.27 -2.81 9.51
C TRP A 61 4.02 -4.31 9.75
N SER A 62 3.04 -4.65 10.59
CA SER A 62 2.65 -6.03 10.87
C SER A 62 2.03 -6.66 9.62
N SER A 63 2.28 -7.95 9.42
CA SER A 63 1.79 -8.69 8.25
C SER A 63 2.15 -10.16 8.39
N ASP A 64 1.17 -11.01 8.14
CA ASP A 64 1.30 -12.46 8.03
C ASP A 64 1.64 -12.89 6.59
N GLY A 65 1.67 -11.93 5.66
CA GLY A 65 2.05 -12.18 4.28
C GLY A 65 0.91 -12.91 3.57
N CYS A 66 1.21 -14.01 2.90
CA CYS A 66 0.20 -14.73 2.11
C CYS A 66 -0.46 -15.89 2.89
N THR A 67 -0.36 -15.94 4.23
CA THR A 67 -0.80 -17.10 5.03
C THR A 67 -2.28 -17.47 4.82
N SER A 68 -3.16 -16.48 4.66
CA SER A 68 -4.60 -16.71 4.43
C SER A 68 -4.98 -16.67 2.94
N SER A 69 -4.01 -16.73 2.03
CA SER A 69 -4.22 -16.68 0.59
C SER A 69 -4.47 -18.07 -0.01
N PRO A 70 -5.03 -18.17 -1.23
CA PRO A 70 -5.08 -19.42 -1.97
C PRO A 70 -3.70 -20.08 -2.13
N ASP A 71 -3.66 -21.39 -2.29
CA ASP A 71 -2.39 -22.12 -2.39
C ASP A 71 -1.51 -21.63 -3.55
N ASN A 72 -0.20 -21.60 -3.33
CA ASN A 72 0.82 -21.23 -4.30
C ASN A 72 1.86 -22.34 -4.42
N PRO A 73 1.49 -23.50 -4.99
CA PRO A 73 2.34 -24.68 -4.98
C PRO A 73 3.59 -24.55 -5.85
N PHE A 74 3.60 -23.62 -6.81
CA PHE A 74 4.73 -23.35 -7.69
C PHE A 74 5.70 -22.30 -7.14
N GLY A 75 5.45 -21.77 -5.94
CA GLY A 75 6.36 -20.84 -5.25
C GLY A 75 6.52 -19.48 -5.95
N PHE A 76 5.48 -18.97 -6.61
CA PHE A 76 5.54 -17.64 -7.20
C PHE A 76 5.81 -16.57 -6.12
N PRO A 77 6.61 -15.51 -6.42
CA PRO A 77 7.14 -14.61 -5.38
C PRO A 77 6.12 -13.55 -4.93
N PHE A 78 4.97 -13.96 -4.40
CA PHE A 78 3.86 -13.08 -4.04
C PHE A 78 3.97 -12.41 -2.67
N VAL A 79 4.88 -12.87 -1.81
CA VAL A 79 5.04 -12.33 -0.45
C VAL A 79 5.21 -10.80 -0.41
N PRO A 80 6.03 -10.15 -1.28
CA PRO A 80 6.12 -8.69 -1.28
C PRO A 80 4.80 -7.98 -1.60
N ALA A 81 3.95 -8.57 -2.46
CA ALA A 81 2.63 -8.04 -2.78
C ALA A 81 1.67 -8.16 -1.58
N CYS A 82 1.60 -9.34 -0.96
CA CYS A 82 0.79 -9.58 0.24
C CYS A 82 1.19 -8.62 1.37
N ASN A 83 2.50 -8.45 1.56
CA ASN A 83 3.07 -7.51 2.52
C ASN A 83 2.58 -6.05 2.33
N ARG A 84 2.36 -5.61 1.09
CA ARG A 84 1.84 -4.25 0.81
C ARG A 84 0.33 -4.18 0.96
N HIS A 85 -0.38 -5.26 0.64
CA HIS A 85 -1.81 -5.40 0.86
C HIS A 85 -2.16 -5.31 2.36
N ASP A 86 -1.48 -6.10 3.20
CA ASP A 86 -1.63 -6.10 4.66
C ASP A 86 -1.38 -4.71 5.26
N PHE A 87 -0.30 -4.06 4.82
CA PHE A 87 0.02 -2.70 5.23
C PHE A 87 -1.14 -1.73 4.95
N GLY A 88 -1.76 -1.85 3.77
CA GLY A 88 -2.92 -1.04 3.40
C GLY A 88 -4.11 -1.30 4.31
N TYR A 89 -4.49 -2.57 4.47
CA TYR A 89 -5.61 -2.99 5.30
C TYR A 89 -5.46 -2.51 6.75
N GLN A 90 -4.33 -2.83 7.39
CA GLN A 90 -4.10 -2.52 8.81
C GLN A 90 -4.02 -1.02 9.07
N ASN A 91 -3.26 -0.27 8.26
CA ASN A 91 -3.15 1.18 8.47
C ASN A 91 -4.47 1.90 8.18
N TYR A 92 -5.23 1.51 7.17
CA TYR A 92 -6.54 2.13 6.92
C TYR A 92 -7.54 1.85 8.04
N ARG A 93 -7.49 0.68 8.67
CA ARG A 93 -8.30 0.36 9.86
C ARG A 93 -7.91 1.22 11.05
N ILE A 94 -6.61 1.30 11.38
CA ILE A 94 -6.07 2.14 12.46
C ILE A 94 -6.46 3.61 12.24
N GLN A 95 -6.40 4.07 10.99
CA GLN A 95 -6.73 5.43 10.56
C GLN A 95 -8.25 5.66 10.41
N LYS A 96 -9.09 4.67 10.72
CA LYS A 96 -10.56 4.72 10.71
C LYS A 96 -11.14 5.16 9.37
N ARG A 97 -10.53 4.70 8.27
CA ARG A 97 -10.92 5.06 6.90
C ARG A 97 -10.99 3.84 5.96
N PHE A 98 -11.17 2.64 6.52
CA PHE A 98 -11.33 1.41 5.76
C PHE A 98 -12.77 1.26 5.23
N THR A 99 -13.06 1.95 4.13
CA THR A 99 -14.32 1.88 3.40
C THR A 99 -14.26 0.83 2.28
N VAL A 100 -15.40 0.45 1.71
CA VAL A 100 -15.46 -0.44 0.53
C VAL A 100 -14.65 0.12 -0.65
N SER A 101 -14.66 1.44 -0.86
CA SER A 101 -13.89 2.10 -1.92
C SER A 101 -12.39 2.08 -1.64
N ALA A 102 -11.98 2.31 -0.39
CA ALA A 102 -10.59 2.21 0.03
C ALA A 102 -10.06 0.79 -0.14
N LYS A 103 -10.83 -0.20 0.33
CA LYS A 103 -10.54 -1.62 0.14
C LYS A 103 -10.37 -1.96 -1.34
N ALA A 104 -11.32 -1.59 -2.20
CA ALA A 104 -11.23 -1.85 -3.63
C ALA A 104 -9.96 -1.25 -4.27
N LYS A 105 -9.52 -0.07 -3.82
CA LYS A 105 -8.28 0.56 -4.28
C LYS A 105 -7.05 -0.20 -3.82
N ILE A 106 -7.03 -0.69 -2.58
CA ILE A 106 -5.94 -1.52 -2.02
C ILE A 106 -5.88 -2.87 -2.75
N ASP A 107 -7.02 -3.55 -2.95
CA ASP A 107 -7.10 -4.82 -3.69
C ASP A 107 -6.62 -4.66 -5.14
N SER A 108 -6.99 -3.56 -5.81
CA SER A 108 -6.52 -3.29 -7.17
C SER A 108 -5.01 -3.06 -7.23
N ASN A 109 -4.46 -2.38 -6.22
CA ASN A 109 -3.01 -2.18 -6.11
C ASN A 109 -2.27 -3.50 -5.85
N PHE A 110 -2.86 -4.39 -5.04
CA PHE A 110 -2.35 -5.74 -4.81
C PHE A 110 -2.29 -6.56 -6.09
N LYS A 111 -3.33 -6.50 -6.94
CA LYS A 111 -3.29 -7.13 -8.28
C LYS A 111 -2.10 -6.63 -9.11
N ASN A 112 -1.87 -5.32 -9.13
CA ASN A 112 -0.74 -4.75 -9.87
C ASN A 112 0.61 -5.26 -9.34
N ASP A 113 0.75 -5.43 -8.03
CA ASP A 113 1.96 -5.99 -7.42
C ASP A 113 2.17 -7.46 -7.75
N LEU A 114 1.11 -8.26 -7.68
CA LEU A 114 1.18 -9.67 -8.08
C LEU A 114 1.60 -9.81 -9.55
N TYR A 115 1.05 -8.97 -10.43
CA TYR A 115 1.44 -8.93 -11.84
C TYR A 115 2.89 -8.47 -12.02
N PHE A 116 3.35 -7.49 -11.24
CA PHE A 116 4.74 -7.06 -11.24
C PHE A 116 5.68 -8.21 -10.87
N GLN A 117 5.33 -8.99 -9.84
CA GLN A 117 6.10 -10.17 -9.42
C GLN A 117 6.20 -11.23 -10.53
N CYS A 118 5.20 -11.33 -11.41
CA CYS A 118 5.22 -12.28 -12.52
C CYS A 118 6.14 -11.91 -13.68
N ASN A 119 6.70 -10.69 -13.75
CA ASN A 119 7.53 -10.26 -14.88
C ASN A 119 8.89 -10.97 -14.95
N GLY A 120 9.38 -11.55 -13.84
CA GLY A 120 10.66 -12.25 -13.77
C GLY A 120 10.55 -13.78 -13.70
N VAL A 121 9.35 -14.34 -13.86
CA VAL A 121 9.08 -15.77 -13.70
C VAL A 121 8.95 -16.42 -15.08
N SER A 122 9.55 -17.60 -15.26
CA SER A 122 9.49 -18.38 -16.52
C SER A 122 8.04 -18.66 -16.95
N ALA A 123 7.22 -19.18 -16.04
CA ALA A 123 5.80 -19.44 -16.24
C ALA A 123 4.92 -18.19 -15.99
N SER A 124 5.29 -17.06 -16.59
CA SER A 124 4.63 -15.75 -16.36
C SER A 124 3.11 -15.76 -16.58
N GLY A 125 2.61 -16.53 -17.56
CA GLY A 125 1.18 -16.70 -17.82
C GLY A 125 0.43 -17.38 -16.67
N VAL A 126 0.97 -18.49 -16.15
CA VAL A 126 0.40 -19.22 -15.01
C VAL A 126 0.52 -18.40 -13.73
N CYS A 127 1.64 -17.70 -13.53
CA CYS A 127 1.80 -16.75 -12.43
C CYS A 127 0.70 -15.68 -12.44
N ARG A 128 0.43 -15.06 -13.60
CA ARG A 128 -0.67 -14.07 -13.71
C ARG A 128 -2.04 -14.70 -13.52
N GLY A 129 -2.22 -15.96 -13.93
CA GLY A 129 -3.42 -16.74 -13.60
C GLY A 129 -3.64 -16.86 -12.10
N LEU A 130 -2.60 -17.23 -11.32
CA LEU A 130 -2.71 -17.29 -9.87
C LEU A 130 -2.89 -15.89 -9.25
N ALA A 131 -2.25 -14.86 -9.82
CA ALA A 131 -2.44 -13.48 -9.38
C ALA A 131 -3.91 -13.03 -9.50
N ASP A 132 -4.59 -13.45 -10.58
CA ASP A 132 -6.03 -13.22 -10.77
C ASP A 132 -6.87 -13.94 -9.70
N VAL A 133 -6.51 -15.18 -9.33
CA VAL A 133 -7.17 -15.92 -8.24
C VAL A 133 -7.00 -15.22 -6.89
N TYR A 134 -5.78 -14.77 -6.57
CA TYR A 134 -5.46 -14.04 -5.35
C TYR A 134 -6.28 -12.73 -5.27
N TYR A 135 -6.34 -11.98 -6.37
CA TYR A 135 -7.14 -10.77 -6.44
C TYR A 135 -8.63 -11.05 -6.23
N ALA A 136 -9.19 -12.06 -6.90
CA ALA A 136 -10.60 -12.42 -6.73
C ALA A 136 -10.90 -12.89 -5.30
N ALA A 137 -9.98 -13.62 -4.66
CA ALA A 137 -10.11 -14.07 -3.27
C ALA A 137 -10.20 -12.89 -2.29
N VAL A 138 -9.30 -11.90 -2.37
CA VAL A 138 -9.36 -10.73 -1.47
C VAL A 138 -10.62 -9.88 -1.70
N ARG A 139 -11.12 -9.83 -2.95
CA ARG A 139 -12.37 -9.16 -3.30
C ARG A 139 -13.57 -9.85 -2.65
N ALA A 140 -13.65 -11.18 -2.74
CA ALA A 140 -14.79 -11.96 -2.25
C ALA A 140 -14.78 -12.20 -0.73
N PHE A 141 -13.59 -12.36 -0.13
CA PHE A 141 -13.47 -12.90 1.23
C PHE A 141 -12.68 -12.02 2.20
N GLY A 142 -11.82 -11.12 1.70
CA GLY A 142 -11.02 -10.26 2.57
C GLY A 142 -11.82 -9.05 3.06
N GLY A 143 -11.50 -8.54 4.25
CA GLY A 143 -11.95 -7.22 4.73
C GLY A 143 -13.46 -7.03 4.79
N ASP A 144 -14.17 -8.02 5.35
CA ASP A 144 -15.62 -7.98 5.60
C ASP A 144 -16.04 -6.86 6.57
N ASP A 145 -15.09 -6.32 7.32
CA ASP A 145 -15.22 -5.15 8.20
C ASP A 145 -15.20 -3.79 7.46
N ALA A 146 -14.99 -3.77 6.14
CA ALA A 146 -15.06 -2.53 5.35
C ALA A 146 -16.48 -1.95 5.31
N THR A 147 -16.63 -0.63 5.44
CA THR A 147 -17.96 0.02 5.55
C THR A 147 -18.41 0.77 4.28
N PRO A 148 -19.73 0.78 3.95
CA PRO A 148 -20.79 -0.09 4.46
C PRO A 148 -20.66 -1.49 3.82
N GLY A 149 -20.31 -2.51 4.60
CA GLY A 149 -19.97 -3.83 4.06
C GLY A 149 -21.17 -4.73 3.84
N LYS A 150 -21.15 -5.49 2.73
CA LYS A 150 -21.89 -6.75 2.54
C LYS A 150 -21.07 -7.66 1.61
N ARG A 151 -21.17 -8.99 1.82
CA ARG A 151 -20.68 -9.99 0.86
C ARG A 151 -21.55 -9.96 -0.40
N ASP A 152 -20.90 -10.11 -1.54
CA ASP A 152 -21.52 -10.10 -2.87
C ASP A 152 -21.30 -11.47 -3.52
N ASP A 153 -22.39 -12.21 -3.74
CA ASP A 153 -22.36 -13.56 -4.31
C ASP A 153 -21.72 -13.59 -5.71
N ASP A 154 -21.77 -12.48 -6.45
CA ASP A 154 -21.15 -12.42 -7.76
C ASP A 154 -19.61 -12.37 -7.68
N LEU A 155 -19.05 -11.85 -6.58
CA LEU A 155 -17.59 -11.91 -6.35
C LEU A 155 -17.13 -13.33 -6.04
N VAL A 156 -17.96 -14.14 -5.39
CA VAL A 156 -17.66 -15.57 -5.15
C VAL A 156 -17.63 -16.33 -6.47
N LYS A 157 -18.61 -16.10 -7.36
CA LYS A 157 -18.62 -16.69 -8.71
C LYS A 157 -17.41 -16.24 -9.53
N GLU A 158 -17.00 -14.98 -9.41
CA GLU A 158 -15.78 -14.49 -10.06
C GLU A 158 -14.54 -15.25 -9.59
N TYR A 159 -14.40 -15.45 -8.27
CA TYR A 159 -13.32 -16.26 -7.71
C TYR A 159 -13.30 -17.70 -8.24
N GLU A 160 -14.45 -18.38 -8.25
CA GLU A 160 -14.56 -19.74 -8.78
C GLU A 160 -14.18 -19.81 -10.27
N ASN A 161 -14.61 -18.83 -11.07
CA ASN A 161 -14.24 -18.73 -12.48
C ASN A 161 -12.72 -18.52 -12.65
N LYS A 162 -12.11 -17.63 -11.86
CA LYS A 162 -10.65 -17.42 -11.91
C LYS A 162 -9.87 -18.67 -11.51
N LEU A 163 -10.35 -19.40 -10.51
CA LEU A 163 -9.74 -20.66 -10.07
C LEU A 163 -9.80 -21.72 -11.17
N ALA A 164 -10.93 -21.87 -11.85
CA ALA A 164 -11.09 -22.78 -12.98
C ALA A 164 -10.15 -22.43 -14.14
N ILE A 165 -10.02 -21.15 -14.49
CA ILE A 165 -9.08 -20.67 -15.51
C ILE A 165 -7.64 -20.99 -15.11
N TYR A 166 -7.26 -20.74 -13.85
CA TYR A 166 -5.92 -21.04 -13.35
C TYR A 166 -5.59 -22.53 -13.46
N HIS A 167 -6.52 -23.42 -13.06
CA HIS A 167 -6.31 -24.87 -13.19
C HIS A 167 -6.05 -25.29 -14.64
N LYS A 168 -6.82 -24.75 -15.59
CA LYS A 168 -6.60 -25.01 -17.02
C LYS A 168 -5.22 -24.52 -17.50
N LEU A 169 -4.81 -23.33 -17.07
CA LEU A 169 -3.48 -22.79 -17.41
C LEU A 169 -2.34 -23.66 -16.85
N VAL A 170 -2.52 -24.21 -15.64
CA VAL A 170 -1.55 -25.13 -15.03
C VAL A 170 -1.45 -26.42 -15.84
N GLU A 171 -2.59 -27.03 -16.19
CA GLU A 171 -2.64 -28.26 -16.99
C GLU A 171 -1.94 -28.07 -18.34
N GLU A 172 -2.29 -27.02 -19.09
CA GLU A 172 -1.68 -26.72 -20.38
C GLU A 172 -0.16 -26.48 -20.28
N ALA A 173 0.29 -25.80 -19.22
CA ALA A 173 1.72 -25.56 -18.99
C ALA A 173 2.47 -26.85 -18.61
N GLN A 174 1.85 -27.74 -17.83
CA GLN A 174 2.42 -29.04 -17.48
C GLN A 174 2.51 -29.99 -18.68
N GLU A 175 1.52 -29.97 -19.58
CA GLU A 175 1.56 -30.73 -20.84
C GLU A 175 2.69 -30.29 -21.76
N LYS A 176 2.97 -28.99 -21.80
CA LYS A 176 4.08 -28.40 -22.57
C LYS A 176 5.45 -28.56 -21.90
N GLY A 177 5.49 -29.06 -20.66
CA GLY A 177 6.72 -29.15 -19.87
C GLY A 177 7.24 -27.80 -19.35
N GLU A 178 6.39 -26.77 -19.32
CA GLU A 178 6.71 -25.43 -18.83
C GLU A 178 6.58 -25.32 -17.29
N LEU A 179 5.81 -26.22 -16.68
CA LEU A 179 5.68 -26.37 -15.24
C LEU A 179 5.85 -27.83 -14.80
N PRO A 180 6.39 -28.07 -13.58
CA PRO A 180 6.46 -29.41 -13.02
C PRO A 180 5.06 -29.96 -12.72
N ARG A 181 4.91 -31.28 -12.81
CA ARG A 181 3.74 -31.96 -12.25
C ARG A 181 3.88 -32.01 -10.73
N LEU A 182 2.84 -31.59 -10.04
CA LEU A 182 2.72 -31.71 -8.59
C LEU A 182 2.15 -33.10 -8.33
N ASP A 183 2.82 -33.87 -7.48
CA ASP A 183 2.46 -35.23 -7.07
C ASP A 183 1.36 -35.28 -6.00
#